data_AF-A0A2P2M2U2-F1
#
_entry.id   AF-A0A2P2M2U2-F1
#
_cell.length_a   1.000
_cell.length_b   1.000
_cell.length_c   1.000
_cell.angle_alpha   90.00
_cell.angle_beta   90.00
_cell.angle_gamma   90.00
#
_symmetry.space_group_name_H-M   'P 1'
#
loop_
_entity.id
_entity.type
_entity.pdbx_description
1 polymer ?
#
loop_
_entity_poly.entity_id
_entity_poly.type
_entity_poly.pdbx_seq_one_letter_code
_entity_poly.pdbx_strand_id
1 'polypeptide(L)'
;MVGYALKAAEMLAKEGISAEVINLRCIRPLDRPTINTSVRKTSRLVTVEEGFPQHGVGAEICASVVEESFEYLDAPVERIAGADVPMPYAPNLERMAVPQVEDIVRAAKRACYRSLPMAATA
;
A
#
# COMPACT_ATOMS: atom_id res chain seq x y z
N MET A 1 0.38 -3.79 -10.95
CA MET A 1 -0.43 -3.19 -9.84
C MET A 1 -1.07 -1.81 -10.06
N VAL A 2 -0.51 -0.86 -10.83
CA VAL A 2 -1.10 0.51 -10.94
C VAL A 2 -2.57 0.50 -11.39
N GLY A 3 -2.94 -0.33 -12.37
CA GLY A 3 -4.35 -0.45 -12.80
C GLY A 3 -5.28 -0.99 -11.71
N TYR A 4 -4.78 -1.83 -10.80
CA TYR A 4 -5.53 -2.32 -9.65
C TYR A 4 -5.72 -1.20 -8.62
N ALA A 5 -4.69 -0.39 -8.38
CA ALA A 5 -4.77 0.77 -7.49
C ALA A 5 -5.78 1.83 -7.99
N LEU A 6 -5.84 2.09 -9.30
CA LEU A 6 -6.85 2.98 -9.88
C LEU A 6 -8.27 2.46 -9.67
N LYS A 7 -8.52 1.17 -9.91
CA LYS A 7 -9.82 0.54 -9.61
C LYS A 7 -10.17 0.60 -8.12
N ALA A 8 -9.19 0.36 -7.24
CA ALA A 8 -9.38 0.49 -5.80
C ALA A 8 -9.74 1.93 -5.41
N ALA A 9 -9.09 2.93 -6.01
CA ALA A 9 -9.41 4.34 -5.79
C ALA A 9 -10.85 4.69 -6.21
N GLU A 10 -11.33 4.17 -7.34
CA GLU A 10 -12.73 4.32 -7.77
C GLU A 10 -13.73 3.71 -6.76
N MET A 11 -13.39 2.56 -6.17
CA MET A 11 -14.21 1.93 -5.14
C MET A 11 -14.21 2.72 -3.84
N LEU A 12 -13.03 3.16 -3.39
CA LEU A 12 -12.82 3.96 -2.19
C LEU A 12 -13.54 5.32 -2.27
N ALA A 13 -13.56 5.95 -3.46
CA ALA A 13 -14.25 7.21 -3.70
C ALA A 13 -15.76 7.12 -3.42
N LYS A 14 -16.40 5.97 -3.69
CA LYS A 14 -17.82 5.73 -3.38
C LYS A 14 -18.11 5.72 -1.88
N GLU A 15 -17.07 5.50 -1.06
CA GLU A 15 -17.13 5.49 0.39
C GLU A 15 -16.58 6.80 1.00
N GLY A 16 -16.33 7.81 0.16
CA GLY A 16 -15.81 9.11 0.60
C GLY A 16 -14.31 9.15 0.86
N ILE A 17 -13.56 8.10 0.49
CA ILE A 17 -12.09 8.09 0.56
C ILE A 17 -11.52 8.52 -0.79
N SER A 18 -10.87 9.69 -0.80
CA SER A 18 -10.09 10.16 -1.95
C SER A 18 -8.65 9.66 -1.85
N ALA A 19 -8.22 8.81 -2.79
CA ALA A 19 -6.87 8.26 -2.82
C ALA A 19 -6.05 8.87 -3.95
N GLU A 20 -4.85 9.37 -3.63
CA GLU A 20 -3.86 9.76 -4.62
C GLU A 20 -3.05 8.54 -5.07
N VAL A 21 -3.09 8.23 -6.37
CA VAL A 21 -2.38 7.07 -6.93
C VAL A 21 -1.10 7.54 -7.61
N ILE A 22 0.04 7.18 -7.02
CA ILE A 22 1.37 7.46 -7.58
C ILE A 22 1.87 6.23 -8.34
N ASN A 23 2.15 6.41 -9.63
CA ASN A 23 2.90 5.44 -10.42
C ASN A 23 4.39 5.77 -10.36
N LEU A 24 5.18 4.92 -9.70
CA LEU A 24 6.62 5.15 -9.48
C LEU A 24 7.41 5.33 -10.78
N ARG A 25 7.05 4.60 -11.84
CA ARG A 25 7.76 4.49 -13.13
C ARG A 25 9.22 4.00 -13.05
N CYS A 26 10.02 4.55 -12.15
CA CYS A 26 11.42 4.21 -11.91
C CYS A 26 11.58 3.67 -10.48
N ILE A 27 12.21 2.49 -10.34
CA ILE A 27 12.57 1.93 -9.03
C ILE A 27 13.92 2.46 -8.55
N ARG A 28 14.83 2.76 -9.48
CA ARG A 28 16.16 3.27 -9.17
C ARG A 28 16.65 4.25 -10.25
N PRO A 29 16.82 5.54 -9.94
CA PRO A 29 16.55 6.17 -8.64
C PRO A 29 15.03 6.25 -8.34
N LEU A 30 14.66 6.02 -7.08
CA LEU A 30 13.29 6.18 -6.60
C LEU A 30 12.96 7.68 -6.48
N ASP A 31 11.81 8.11 -7.01
CA ASP A 31 11.32 9.48 -6.86
C ASP A 31 10.74 9.72 -5.45
N ARG A 32 11.64 9.73 -4.46
CA ARG A 32 11.32 10.02 -3.04
C ARG A 32 10.63 11.37 -2.86
N PRO A 33 11.03 12.47 -3.54
CA PRO A 33 10.37 13.77 -3.38
C PRO A 33 8.87 13.75 -3.66
N THR A 34 8.42 13.10 -4.74
CA THR A 34 7.00 13.01 -5.08
C THR A 34 6.22 12.23 -4.01
N ILE A 35 6.76 11.09 -3.57
CA ILE A 35 6.13 10.26 -2.54
C ILE A 35 5.99 11.03 -1.22
N ASN A 36 7.09 11.61 -0.74
CA ASN A 36 7.11 12.35 0.52
C ASN A 36 6.20 13.58 0.49
N THR A 37 6.15 14.31 -0.63
CA THR A 37 5.22 15.44 -0.79
C THR A 37 3.76 15.00 -0.70
N SER A 38 3.42 13.86 -1.30
CA SER A 38 2.06 13.31 -1.24
C SER A 38 1.69 12.81 0.15
N VAL A 39 2.61 12.14 0.85
CA VAL A 39 2.41 11.69 2.24
C VAL A 39 2.19 12.88 3.16
N ARG A 40 2.99 13.96 3.06
CA ARG A 40 2.80 15.17 3.87
C ARG A 40 1.42 15.83 3.66
N LYS A 41 0.80 15.62 2.50
CA LYS A 41 -0.55 16.13 2.18
C LYS A 41 -1.67 15.22 2.68
N THR A 42 -1.48 13.90 2.63
CA THR A 42 -2.54 12.90 2.86
C THR A 42 -2.45 12.18 4.21
N SER A 43 -1.29 12.29 4.86
CA SER A 43 -0.94 11.72 6.16
C SER A 43 -1.00 10.19 6.25
N ARG A 44 -1.18 9.50 5.12
CA ARG A 44 -1.37 8.04 5.04
C ARG A 44 -0.67 7.49 3.81
N LEU A 45 -0.20 6.24 3.89
CA LEU A 45 0.45 5.57 2.77
C LEU A 45 0.09 4.09 2.71
N VAL A 46 -0.24 3.65 1.50
CA VAL A 46 -0.35 2.22 1.14
C VAL A 46 0.58 1.97 -0.04
N THR A 47 1.51 1.02 0.08
CA THR A 47 2.35 0.57 -1.03
C THR A 47 1.81 -0.74 -1.61
N VAL A 48 1.96 -0.93 -2.92
CA VAL A 48 1.44 -2.12 -3.63
C VAL A 48 2.48 -2.63 -4.63
N GLU A 49 2.95 -3.86 -4.44
CA GLU A 49 3.88 -4.55 -5.33
C GLU A 49 3.49 -6.02 -5.53
N GLU A 50 3.98 -6.66 -6.59
CA GLU A 50 3.72 -8.10 -6.88
C GLU A 50 4.84 -9.01 -6.38
N GLY A 51 5.98 -8.42 -6.03
CA GLY A 51 7.15 -9.13 -5.52
C GLY A 51 6.94 -9.63 -4.09
N PHE A 52 7.96 -10.30 -3.57
CA PHE A 52 7.97 -10.77 -2.19
C PHE A 52 7.94 -9.62 -1.18
N PRO A 53 7.34 -9.84 0.00
CA PRO A 53 7.16 -8.79 1.00
C PRO A 53 8.48 -8.40 1.70
N GLN A 54 9.42 -9.35 1.79
CA GLN A 54 10.70 -9.14 2.46
C GLN A 54 11.69 -8.49 1.49
N HIS A 55 12.33 -7.40 1.95
CA HIS A 55 13.29 -6.63 1.14
C HIS A 55 12.73 -6.12 -0.21
N GLY A 56 11.42 -5.99 -0.32
CA GLY A 56 10.71 -5.48 -1.50
C GLY A 56 10.75 -3.95 -1.63
N VAL A 57 10.17 -3.45 -2.72
CA VAL A 57 10.12 -2.01 -3.03
C VAL A 57 9.33 -1.25 -1.97
N GLY A 58 8.25 -1.84 -1.47
CA GLY A 58 7.43 -1.25 -0.42
C GLY A 58 8.19 -1.05 0.89
N ALA A 59 9.23 -1.85 1.17
CA ALA A 59 10.08 -1.68 2.34
C ALA A 59 10.98 -0.44 2.20
N GLU A 60 11.59 -0.24 1.03
CA GLU A 60 12.42 0.94 0.74
C GLU A 60 11.60 2.24 0.75
N ILE A 61 10.38 2.22 0.19
CA ILE A 61 9.48 3.37 0.26
C ILE A 61 9.12 3.71 1.71
N CYS A 62 8.80 2.69 2.52
CA CYS A 62 8.50 2.88 3.93
C CYS A 62 9.69 3.48 4.69
N ALA A 63 10.92 3.01 4.42
CA ALA A 63 12.12 3.57 5.00
C ALA A 63 12.31 5.06 4.64
N SER A 64 12.21 5.41 3.35
CA SER A 64 12.31 6.81 2.91
C SER A 64 11.27 7.72 3.57
N VAL A 65 10.04 7.26 3.74
CA VAL A 65 8.97 8.05 4.37
C VAL A 65 9.20 8.20 5.86
N VAL A 66 9.71 7.17 6.54
CA VAL A 66 10.09 7.27 7.95
C VAL A 66 11.29 8.21 8.14
N GLU A 67 12.26 8.20 7.21
CA GLU A 67 13.42 9.09 7.26
C GLU A 67 13.05 10.57 7.04
N GLU A 68 12.11 10.86 6.13
CA GLU A 68 11.89 12.22 5.62
C GLU A 68 10.53 12.84 6.00
N SER A 69 9.52 12.04 6.38
CA SER A 69 8.13 12.50 6.55
C SER A 69 7.38 11.82 7.70
N PHE A 70 8.07 11.17 8.64
CA PHE A 70 7.44 10.40 9.72
C PHE A 70 6.45 11.22 10.55
N GLU A 71 6.77 12.48 10.85
CA GLU A 71 5.94 13.37 11.66
C GLU A 71 4.56 13.68 11.04
N TYR A 72 4.39 13.43 9.74
CA TYR A 72 3.15 13.65 9.01
C TYR A 72 2.25 12.42 8.95
N LEU A 73 2.72 11.24 9.39
CA LEU A 73 1.94 10.01 9.32
C LEU A 73 0.96 9.91 10.51
N ASP A 74 -0.34 9.88 10.18
CA ASP A 74 -1.42 9.63 11.16
C ASP A 74 -1.62 8.13 11.44
N ALA A 75 -1.06 7.27 10.60
CA ALA A 75 -1.20 5.82 10.68
C ALA A 75 0.06 5.11 10.16
N PRO A 76 0.32 3.87 10.59
CA PRO A 76 1.39 3.06 10.03
C PRO A 76 1.23 2.88 8.52
N VAL A 77 2.35 2.80 7.80
CA VAL A 77 2.36 2.49 6.37
C VAL A 77 1.89 1.05 6.16
N GLU A 78 0.86 0.87 5.33
CA GLU A 78 0.40 -0.46 4.93
C GLU A 78 1.16 -0.91 3.69
N ARG A 79 1.67 -2.15 3.68
CA ARG A 79 2.39 -2.72 2.54
C ARG A 79 1.62 -3.91 2.01
N ILE A 80 1.27 -3.86 0.73
CA ILE A 80 0.69 -4.97 0.00
C ILE A 80 1.76 -5.49 -0.95
N ALA A 81 2.04 -6.78 -0.85
CA ALA A 81 3.01 -7.50 -1.65
C ALA A 81 2.40 -8.85 -2.08
N GLY A 82 3.07 -9.56 -2.98
CA GLY A 82 2.76 -10.95 -3.25
C GLY A 82 2.90 -11.82 -2.00
N ALA A 83 2.23 -12.98 -1.98
CA ALA A 83 2.40 -13.95 -0.91
C ALA A 83 3.86 -14.43 -0.85
N ASP A 84 4.36 -14.69 0.36
CA ASP A 84 5.76 -15.09 0.61
C ASP A 84 5.98 -16.58 0.32
N VAL A 85 5.64 -16.99 -0.91
CA VAL A 85 5.72 -18.37 -1.40
C VAL A 85 6.12 -18.37 -2.88
N PRO A 86 6.89 -19.36 -3.36
CA PRO A 86 7.12 -19.53 -4.79
C PRO A 86 5.78 -19.58 -5.55
N MET A 87 5.71 -18.89 -6.69
CA MET A 87 4.46 -18.72 -7.43
C MET A 87 3.82 -20.08 -7.79
N PRO A 88 2.62 -20.39 -7.27
CA PRO A 88 1.95 -21.64 -7.58
C PRO A 88 1.36 -21.64 -8.99
N TYR A 89 1.34 -22.80 -9.64
CA TYR A 89 0.80 -22.96 -10.99
C TYR A 89 -0.74 -22.95 -11.04
N ALA A 90 -1.40 -23.50 -10.02
CA ALA A 90 -2.85 -23.65 -10.04
C ALA A 90 -3.52 -22.27 -10.06
N PRO A 91 -4.43 -21.96 -11.02
CA PRO A 91 -4.94 -20.60 -11.22
C PRO A 91 -5.62 -19.99 -9.99
N ASN A 92 -6.27 -20.82 -9.18
CA ASN A 92 -6.89 -20.40 -7.92
C ASN A 92 -5.84 -19.97 -6.88
N LEU A 93 -4.70 -20.67 -6.81
CA LEU A 93 -3.61 -20.34 -5.89
C LEU A 93 -2.78 -19.16 -6.41
N GLU A 94 -2.53 -19.09 -7.72
CA GLU A 94 -1.85 -17.95 -8.36
C GLU A 94 -2.59 -16.64 -8.05
N ARG A 95 -3.92 -16.65 -8.20
CA ARG A 95 -4.77 -15.50 -7.86
C ARG A 95 -4.68 -15.11 -6.38
N MET A 96 -4.48 -16.07 -5.48
CA MET A 96 -4.29 -15.78 -4.05
C MET A 96 -2.87 -15.29 -3.72
N ALA A 97 -1.89 -15.64 -4.56
CA ALA A 97 -0.50 -15.23 -4.38
C ALA A 97 -0.22 -13.80 -4.88
N VAL A 98 -0.98 -13.32 -5.87
CA VAL A 98 -0.86 -11.96 -6.42
C VAL A 98 -1.89 -11.02 -5.77
N PRO A 99 -1.53 -9.80 -5.37
CA PRO A 99 -2.49 -8.85 -4.79
C PRO A 99 -3.71 -8.59 -5.66
N GLN A 100 -4.88 -8.54 -5.04
CA GLN A 100 -6.15 -8.22 -5.70
C GLN A 100 -6.62 -6.80 -5.34
N VAL A 101 -7.59 -6.28 -6.10
CA VAL A 101 -8.15 -4.92 -5.87
C VAL A 101 -8.73 -4.81 -4.46
N GLU A 102 -9.36 -5.87 -3.99
CA GLU A 102 -9.99 -5.97 -2.67
C GLU A 102 -8.97 -5.87 -1.54
N ASP A 103 -7.73 -6.32 -1.75
CA ASP A 103 -6.65 -6.21 -0.76
C ASP A 103 -6.21 -4.75 -0.60
N ILE A 104 -6.14 -4.01 -1.72
CA ILE A 104 -5.84 -2.56 -1.74
C ILE A 104 -6.92 -1.78 -1.01
N VAL A 105 -8.19 -2.05 -1.33
CA VAL A 105 -9.33 -1.41 -0.66
C VAL A 105 -9.31 -1.69 0.84
N ARG A 106 -9.06 -2.94 1.24
CA ARG A 106 -9.00 -3.32 2.67
C ARG A 106 -7.87 -2.61 3.40
N ALA A 107 -6.66 -2.55 2.82
CA ALA A 107 -5.53 -1.86 3.43
C ALA A 107 -5.76 -0.35 3.54
N ALA A 108 -6.29 0.28 2.48
CA ALA A 108 -6.63 1.71 2.51
C ALA A 108 -7.66 2.03 3.60
N LYS A 109 -8.70 1.19 3.75
CA LYS A 109 -9.66 1.33 4.86
C LYS A 109 -9.00 1.17 6.23
N ARG A 110 -8.08 0.20 6.40
CA ARG A 110 -7.30 0.08 7.65
C ARG A 110 -6.48 1.34 7.93
N ALA A 111 -5.85 1.93 6.92
CA ALA A 111 -5.09 3.17 7.06
C ALA A 111 -5.97 4.39 7.39
N CYS A 112 -7.18 4.46 6.83
CA CYS A 112 -8.11 5.58 7.03
C CYS A 112 -8.92 5.49 8.34
N TYR A 113 -9.37 4.30 8.73
CA TYR A 113 -10.33 4.09 9.83
C TYR A 113 -9.72 3.50 11.10
N ARG A 114 -8.40 3.60 11.28
CA ARG A 114 -7.73 3.24 12.53
C ARG A 114 -8.00 4.30 13.61
N SER A 115 -9.25 4.35 14.08
CA SER A 115 -9.53 4.70 15.47
C SER A 115 -9.07 3.51 16.32
N LEU A 116 -7.94 3.64 17.03
CA LEU A 116 -7.37 2.57 17.86
C LEU A 116 -8.22 2.31 19.13
N PRO A 117 -8.16 1.12 19.78
CA PRO A 117 -7.52 -0.15 19.37
C PRO A 117 -8.46 -1.38 19.45
N MET A 118 -8.25 -2.40 18.61
CA MET A 118 -8.58 -3.78 19.02
C MET A 118 -7.49 -4.28 19.98
N ALA A 119 -7.59 -3.85 21.23
CA ALA A 119 -7.12 -4.68 22.33
C ALA A 119 -8.28 -5.59 22.75
N ALA A 120 -7.98 -6.88 22.94
CA ALA A 120 -8.86 -7.91 23.47
C ALA A 120 -10.05 -8.36 22.59
N THR A 121 -9.82 -9.41 21.79
CA THR A 121 -10.80 -10.50 21.71
C THR A 121 -10.08 -11.79 21.30
N ALA A 122 -9.88 -12.65 22.32
CA ALA A 122 -9.40 -14.04 22.32
C ALA A 122 -7.96 -14.29 21.84
#